data_AF-A0A529K722-F1
#
_entry.id   AF-A0A529K722-F1
#
_cell.length_a   1.000
_cell.length_b   1.000
_cell.length_c   1.000
_cell.angle_alpha   90.00
_cell.angle_beta   90.00
_cell.angle_gamma   90.00
#
_symmetry.space_group_name_H-M   'P 1'
#
loop_
_entity.id
_entity.type
_entity.pdbx_description
1 polymer ?
#
loop_
_entity_poly.entity_id
_entity_poly.type
_entity_poly.pdbx_seq_one_letter_code
_entity_poly.pdbx_strand_id
1 'polypeptide(L)'
;MTLFDLDRTDAIPWRDLAGPLVTAEDSLARLDERLARSPVREGFVARTHFYDAAAALWLEGELVHVEDLVLHDTHMDIRTPTHELTRAHAVLRARRLIVANRPDWA
;
A
#
# COMPACT_ATOMS: atom_id res chain seq x y z
N MET A 1 -21.50 -0.03 -23.60
CA MET A 1 -21.68 0.15 -22.14
C MET A 1 -21.91 -1.23 -21.55
N THR A 2 -20.83 -1.98 -21.41
CA THR A 2 -20.88 -3.42 -21.11
C THR A 2 -21.31 -3.63 -19.66
N LEU A 3 -22.30 -4.50 -19.50
CA LEU A 3 -22.68 -5.17 -18.26
C LEU A 3 -21.45 -5.40 -17.36
N PHE A 4 -21.55 -5.00 -16.11
CA PHE A 4 -20.75 -5.59 -15.04
C PHE A 4 -20.94 -7.11 -15.12
N ASP A 5 -19.85 -7.83 -15.33
CA ASP A 5 -19.82 -9.27 -15.49
C ASP A 5 -20.09 -9.96 -14.13
N LEU A 6 -21.37 -10.02 -13.74
CA LEU A 6 -21.83 -10.71 -12.53
C LEU A 6 -21.66 -12.25 -12.65
N ASP A 7 -21.39 -12.78 -13.83
CA ASP A 7 -21.07 -14.20 -14.05
C ASP A 7 -19.73 -14.58 -13.40
N ARG A 8 -18.80 -13.62 -13.24
CA ARG A 8 -17.52 -13.87 -12.53
C ARG A 8 -17.67 -14.02 -11.02
N THR A 9 -18.72 -13.46 -10.41
CA THR A 9 -18.93 -13.60 -8.96
C THR A 9 -19.37 -15.01 -8.56
N ASP A 10 -20.04 -15.73 -9.46
CA ASP A 10 -20.40 -17.15 -9.26
C ASP A 10 -19.17 -18.08 -9.38
N ALA A 11 -18.11 -17.63 -10.04
CA ALA A 11 -16.84 -18.34 -10.13
C ALA A 11 -15.95 -18.19 -8.89
N ILE A 12 -16.30 -17.32 -7.94
CA ILE A 12 -15.53 -17.14 -6.71
C ILE A 12 -15.84 -18.31 -5.77
N PRO A 13 -14.83 -19.07 -5.29
CA PRO A 13 -15.03 -20.18 -4.37
C PRO A 13 -15.34 -19.66 -2.95
N TRP A 14 -16.54 -19.12 -2.75
CA TRP A 14 -16.94 -18.43 -1.52
C TRP A 14 -16.86 -19.30 -0.27
N ARG A 15 -17.16 -20.60 -0.38
CA ARG A 15 -17.04 -21.52 0.77
C ARG A 15 -15.62 -21.60 1.31
N ASP A 16 -14.64 -21.52 0.43
CA ASP A 16 -13.23 -21.63 0.79
C ASP A 16 -12.66 -20.26 1.21
N LEU A 17 -13.18 -19.17 0.64
CA LEU A 17 -12.66 -17.81 0.87
C LEU A 17 -13.35 -17.05 2.01
N ALA A 18 -14.62 -17.31 2.31
CA ALA A 18 -15.39 -16.50 3.26
C ALA A 18 -14.76 -16.49 4.66
N GLY A 19 -14.36 -17.66 5.18
CA GLY A 19 -13.72 -17.78 6.49
C GLY A 19 -12.39 -17.00 6.59
N PRO A 20 -11.43 -17.24 5.68
CA PRO A 20 -10.18 -16.48 5.63
C PRO A 20 -10.38 -14.98 5.43
N LEU A 21 -11.32 -14.58 4.57
CA LEU A 21 -11.63 -13.17 4.30
C LEU A 21 -12.10 -12.45 5.58
N VAL A 22 -13.07 -13.02 6.29
CA VAL A 22 -13.57 -12.45 7.55
C VAL A 22 -12.46 -12.35 8.60
N THR A 23 -11.58 -13.35 8.68
CA THR A 23 -10.45 -13.33 9.62
C THR A 23 -9.46 -12.21 9.30
N ALA A 24 -9.17 -11.99 8.01
CA ALA A 24 -8.30 -10.91 7.56
C ALA A 24 -8.92 -9.53 7.81
N GLU A 25 -10.22 -9.39 7.54
CA GLU A 25 -10.99 -8.16 7.76
C GLU A 25 -11.05 -7.78 9.24
N ASP A 26 -11.41 -8.71 10.14
CA ASP A 26 -11.41 -8.46 11.59
C ASP A 26 -10.01 -8.08 12.10
N SER A 27 -8.96 -8.72 11.57
CA SER A 27 -7.57 -8.40 11.93
C SER A 27 -7.19 -6.96 11.53
N LEU A 28 -7.61 -6.53 10.34
CA LEU A 28 -7.36 -5.18 9.83
C LEU A 28 -8.15 -4.14 10.63
N ALA A 29 -9.44 -4.37 10.88
CA ALA A 29 -10.27 -3.48 11.68
C ALA A 29 -9.73 -3.29 13.10
N ARG A 30 -9.25 -4.36 13.73
CA ARG A 30 -8.59 -4.28 15.06
C ARG A 30 -7.28 -3.51 15.02
N LEU A 31 -6.49 -3.67 13.95
CA LEU A 31 -5.26 -2.91 13.77
C LEU A 31 -5.57 -1.42 13.65
N ASP A 32 -6.55 -1.04 12.83
CA ASP A 32 -6.96 0.34 12.63
C ASP A 32 -7.45 0.98 13.93
N GLU A 33 -8.28 0.29 14.69
CA GLU A 33 -8.79 0.76 15.99
C GLU A 33 -7.67 0.90 17.05
N ARG A 34 -6.65 0.04 17.00
CA ARG A 34 -5.47 0.16 17.88
C ARG A 34 -4.58 1.32 17.46
N LEU A 35 -4.35 1.50 16.16
CA LEU A 35 -3.54 2.59 15.63
C LEU A 35 -4.21 3.94 15.85
N ALA A 36 -5.53 4.04 15.72
CA ALA A 36 -6.30 5.27 15.96
C ALA A 36 -6.05 5.88 17.35
N ARG A 37 -5.77 5.04 18.35
CA ARG A 37 -5.51 5.45 19.74
C ARG A 37 -4.03 5.46 20.12
N SER A 38 -3.14 5.18 19.17
CA SER A 38 -1.72 4.98 19.43
C SER A 38 -0.90 6.25 19.19
N PRO A 39 0.04 6.62 20.09
CA PRO A 39 0.93 7.76 19.86
C PRO A 39 1.92 7.53 18.70
N VAL A 40 2.07 6.28 18.22
CA VAL A 40 2.98 5.95 17.11
C VAL A 40 2.28 5.83 15.75
N ARG A 41 0.98 6.16 15.67
CA ARG A 41 0.16 6.02 14.45
C ARG A 41 0.84 6.63 13.22
N GLU A 42 1.20 7.91 13.30
CA GLU A 42 1.79 8.64 12.19
C GLU A 42 3.11 8.00 11.73
N GLY A 43 3.93 7.58 12.70
CA GLY A 43 5.18 6.87 12.42
C GLY A 43 4.98 5.50 11.78
N PHE A 44 3.91 4.78 12.16
CA PHE A 44 3.56 3.50 11.56
C PHE A 44 3.12 3.70 10.10
N VAL A 45 2.17 4.62 9.86
CA VAL A 45 1.65 4.92 8.51
C VAL A 45 2.77 5.39 7.57
N ALA A 46 3.62 6.30 8.04
CA ALA A 46 4.75 6.79 7.26
C ALA A 46 5.70 5.66 6.80
N ARG A 47 6.04 4.71 7.69
CA ARG A 47 6.90 3.56 7.36
C ARG A 47 6.22 2.59 6.41
N THR A 48 4.93 2.32 6.64
CA THR A 48 4.16 1.43 5.77
C THR A 48 4.15 1.91 4.32
N HIS A 49 4.08 3.22 4.06
CA HIS A 49 4.16 3.75 2.70
C HIS A 49 5.48 3.44 1.97
N PHE A 50 6.61 3.43 2.68
CA PHE A 50 7.90 3.05 2.10
C PHE A 50 7.95 1.56 1.75
N TYR A 51 7.48 0.70 2.65
CA TYR A 51 7.43 -0.74 2.41
C TYR A 51 6.44 -1.10 1.30
N ASP A 52 5.28 -0.46 1.26
CA ASP A 52 4.28 -0.65 0.20
C ASP A 52 4.83 -0.23 -1.18
N ALA A 53 5.53 0.90 -1.25
CA ALA A 53 6.18 1.32 -2.49
C ALA A 53 7.24 0.32 -2.96
N ALA A 54 8.14 -0.14 -2.07
CA ALA A 54 9.14 -1.14 -2.41
C ALA A 54 8.50 -2.49 -2.83
N ALA A 55 7.45 -2.92 -2.14
CA ALA A 55 6.72 -4.14 -2.46
C ALA A 55 6.00 -4.05 -3.82
N ALA A 56 5.44 -2.88 -4.17
CA ALA A 56 4.82 -2.66 -5.47
C ALA A 56 5.81 -2.87 -6.62
N LEU A 57 7.04 -2.35 -6.48
CA LEU A 57 8.10 -2.55 -7.47
C LEU A 57 8.57 -4.01 -7.50
N TRP A 58 8.63 -4.68 -6.34
CA TRP A 58 8.98 -6.09 -6.27
C TRP A 58 8.02 -6.99 -7.02
N LEU A 59 6.71 -6.71 -6.96
CA LEU A 59 5.70 -7.43 -7.74
C LEU A 59 5.91 -7.31 -9.26
N GLU A 60 6.56 -6.24 -9.71
CA GLU A 60 6.94 -6.03 -11.11
C GLU A 60 8.32 -6.61 -11.46
N GLY A 61 9.01 -7.22 -10.50
CA GLY A 61 10.35 -7.79 -10.67
C GLY A 61 11.49 -6.80 -10.40
N GLU A 62 11.20 -5.60 -9.90
CA GLU A 62 12.19 -4.57 -9.59
C GLU A 62 12.55 -4.58 -8.11
N LEU A 63 13.84 -4.48 -7.79
CA LEU A 63 14.32 -4.45 -6.40
C LEU A 63 14.73 -3.03 -6.00
N VAL A 64 14.07 -2.50 -4.97
CA VAL A 64 14.38 -1.18 -4.41
C VAL A 64 14.67 -1.34 -2.92
N HIS A 65 15.84 -0.88 -2.49
CA HIS A 65 16.18 -0.79 -1.08
C HIS A 65 15.37 0.32 -0.41
N VAL A 66 14.74 -0.01 0.73
CA VAL A 66 13.92 0.95 1.47
C VAL A 66 14.78 2.13 1.96
N GLU A 67 16.03 1.87 2.33
CA GLU A 67 16.98 2.88 2.77
C GLU A 67 17.26 3.91 1.65
N ASP A 68 17.50 3.43 0.42
CA ASP A 68 17.71 4.31 -0.74
C ASP A 68 16.45 5.14 -1.01
N LEU A 69 15.25 4.55 -0.89
CA LEU A 69 13.99 5.28 -1.05
C LEU A 69 13.77 6.34 0.04
N VAL A 70 14.13 6.05 1.28
CA VAL A 70 14.07 7.02 2.41
C VAL A 70 15.04 8.19 2.19
N LEU A 71 16.26 7.91 1.74
CA LEU A 71 17.24 8.94 1.41
C LEU A 71 16.78 9.78 0.22
N HIS A 72 16.27 9.14 -0.83
CA HIS A 72 15.77 9.82 -2.02
C HIS A 72 14.58 10.73 -1.72
N ASP A 73 13.63 10.28 -0.88
CA ASP A 73 12.46 11.08 -0.49
C ASP A 73 12.84 12.40 0.21
N THR A 74 13.99 12.41 0.87
CA THR A 74 14.54 13.58 1.56
C THR A 74 15.64 14.30 0.78
N HIS A 75 15.85 13.95 -0.49
CA HIS A 75 16.92 14.50 -1.35
C HIS A 75 18.33 14.32 -0.74
N MET A 76 18.53 13.25 0.03
CA MET A 76 19.79 12.87 0.66
C MET A 76 20.45 11.68 -0.05
N ASP A 77 20.26 11.58 -1.37
CA ASP A 77 20.83 10.52 -2.19
C ASP A 77 22.37 10.44 -2.03
N ILE A 78 22.88 9.26 -1.70
CA ILE A 78 24.33 8.99 -1.60
C ILE A 78 24.91 8.44 -2.91
N ARG A 79 24.04 8.11 -3.87
CA ARG A 79 24.35 7.57 -5.20
C ARG A 79 23.39 8.17 -6.21
N THR A 80 23.74 8.15 -7.50
CA THR A 80 22.83 8.59 -8.56
C THR A 80 21.53 7.78 -8.53
N PRO A 81 20.35 8.42 -8.48
CA PRO A 81 19.07 7.71 -8.45
C PRO A 81 18.89 6.82 -9.66
N THR A 82 18.42 5.60 -9.42
CA THR A 82 18.08 4.66 -10.48
C THR A 82 16.65 4.85 -10.97
N HIS A 83 16.30 4.23 -12.10
CA HIS A 83 14.98 4.36 -12.69
C HIS A 83 13.91 3.75 -11.77
N GLU A 84 14.18 2.56 -11.25
CA GLU A 84 13.34 1.86 -10.29
C GLU A 84 13.17 2.63 -8.97
N LEU A 85 14.22 3.32 -8.49
CA LEU A 85 14.12 4.20 -7.31
C LEU A 85 13.19 5.39 -7.58
N THR A 86 13.32 6.01 -8.74
CA THR A 86 12.44 7.12 -9.17
C THR A 86 10.98 6.65 -9.27
N ARG A 87 10.74 5.44 -9.79
CA ARG A 87 9.41 4.85 -9.86
C ARG A 87 8.83 4.52 -8.48
N ALA A 88 9.62 3.95 -7.58
CA ALA A 88 9.21 3.71 -6.19
C ALA A 88 8.85 5.02 -5.48
N HIS A 89 9.59 6.10 -5.72
CA HIS A 89 9.24 7.42 -5.19
C HIS A 89 7.90 7.94 -5.73
N ALA A 90 7.60 7.69 -7.01
CA ALA A 90 6.28 8.02 -7.56
C ALA A 90 5.15 7.25 -6.87
N VAL A 91 5.33 5.96 -6.59
CA VAL A 91 4.35 5.16 -5.82
C VAL A 91 4.19 5.70 -4.39
N LEU A 92 5.29 5.98 -3.70
CA LEU A 92 5.30 6.59 -2.36
C LEU A 92 4.49 7.91 -2.34
N ARG A 93 4.73 8.78 -3.32
CA ARG A 93 3.98 10.04 -3.47
C ARG A 93 2.50 9.79 -3.71
N ALA A 94 2.14 8.84 -4.57
CA ALA A 94 0.74 8.49 -4.84
C ALA A 94 0.03 8.01 -3.57
N ARG A 95 0.66 7.17 -2.75
CA ARG A 95 0.09 6.70 -1.47
C ARG A 95 -0.15 7.84 -0.48
N ARG A 96 0.82 8.75 -0.33
CA ARG A 96 0.67 9.93 0.53
C ARG A 96 -0.41 10.87 0.01
N LEU A 97 -0.54 11.04 -1.30
CA LEU A 97 -1.62 11.82 -1.90
C LEU A 97 -2.99 11.20 -1.59
N ILE A 98 -3.15 9.87 -1.74
CA ILE A 98 -4.42 9.20 -1.41
C ILE A 98 -4.82 9.45 0.06
N VAL A 99 -3.86 9.34 0.99
CA VAL A 99 -4.15 9.54 2.42
C VAL A 99 -4.42 11.01 2.77
N ALA A 100 -3.75 11.95 2.09
CA ALA A 100 -3.93 13.38 2.35
C ALA A 100 -5.24 13.96 1.79
N ASN A 101 -5.83 13.31 0.79
CA ASN A 101 -7.09 13.74 0.19
C ASN A 101 -8.29 13.10 0.89
N ARG A 102 -9.40 13.83 0.94
CA ARG A 102 -10.66 13.24 1.36
C ARG A 102 -11.04 12.15 0.35
N PRO A 103 -11.58 11.01 0.81
CA PRO A 103 -12.12 10.01 -0.09
C PRO A 103 -13.39 10.61 -0.70
N ASP A 104 -13.29 11.27 -1.86
CA ASP A 104 -14.47 11.85 -2.53
C ASP A 104 -15.45 10.76 -3.05
N TRP A 105 -15.05 9.49 -2.95
CA TRP A 105 -15.82 8.29 -3.25
C TRP A 105 -16.44 7.62 -2.02
N ALA A 106 -16.20 8.13 -0.80
CA ALA A 106 -16.77 7.65 0.46
C ALA A 106 -17.61 8.74 1.17
#